data_AF-A0A7W1ZWK4-F1
#
_entry.id   AF-A0A7W1ZWK4-F1
#
_cell.length_a   1.000
_cell.length_b   1.000
_cell.length_c   1.000
_cell.angle_alpha   90.00
_cell.angle_beta   90.00
_cell.angle_gamma   90.00
#
_symmetry.space_group_name_H-M   'P 1'
#
loop_
_entity.id
_entity.type
_entity.pdbx_description
1 polymer ?
#
loop_
_entity_poly.entity_id
_entity_poly.type
_entity_poly.pdbx_seq_one_letter_code
_entity_poly.pdbx_strand_id
1 'polypeptide(L)' 'MKNGRKFIYHNGWWHGNRTAFYRLIDDKVTIIAFSNNDYTRVYSCKKMADIFGNYFKNPEEEKASETENTVKAASPEQ' A
#
# COMPACT_ATOMS: atom_id res chain seq x y z
N MET A 1 -5.88 15.55 16.07
CA MET A 1 -5.17 14.33 15.65
C MET A 1 -3.91 14.72 14.88
N LYS A 2 -2.74 14.60 15.51
CA LYS A 2 -1.39 14.83 14.97
C LYS A 2 -0.70 13.47 15.18
N ASN A 3 -0.34 12.61 14.24
CA ASN A 3 0.26 12.79 12.91
C ASN A 3 0.00 11.50 12.07
N GLY A 4 -1.22 11.30 11.57
CA GLY A 4 -1.49 10.24 10.58
C GLY A 4 -1.31 10.81 9.18
N ARG A 5 -0.43 10.23 8.35
CA ARG A 5 -0.28 10.65 6.95
C ARG A 5 -1.64 10.61 6.24
N LYS A 6 -1.98 11.65 5.47
CA LYS A 6 -3.32 11.78 4.89
C LYS A 6 -3.44 10.98 3.59
N PHE A 7 -4.35 10.00 3.60
CA PHE A 7 -4.68 9.14 2.47
C PHE A 7 -6.14 9.36 2.04
N ILE A 8 -6.36 9.87 0.83
CA ILE A 8 -7.69 10.07 0.25
C ILE A 8 -7.92 9.04 -0.84
N TYR A 9 -9.13 8.49 -0.95
CA TYR A 9 -9.46 7.51 -1.98
C TYR A 9 -10.85 7.70 -2.58
N HIS A 10 -11.00 7.25 -3.83
CA HIS A 10 -12.28 7.11 -4.50
C HIS A 10 -12.24 5.88 -5.41
N ASN A 11 -13.27 5.04 -5.33
CA ASN A 11 -13.40 3.86 -6.18
C ASN A 11 -14.65 4.02 -7.06
N GLY A 12 -14.51 3.67 -8.33
CA GLY A 12 -15.61 3.64 -9.29
C GLY A 12 -15.91 2.22 -9.74
N TRP A 13 -17.18 1.97 -10.05
CA TRP A 13 -17.63 0.77 -10.74
C TRP A 13 -18.78 1.14 -11.69
N TRP A 14 -18.59 0.89 -12.99
CA TRP A 14 -19.57 1.24 -14.01
C TRP A 14 -19.40 0.36 -15.25
N HIS A 15 -20.47 -0.32 -15.68
CA HIS A 15 -20.52 -1.21 -16.85
C HIS A 15 -19.31 -2.15 -16.98
N GLY A 16 -18.99 -2.91 -15.92
CA GLY A 16 -17.85 -3.84 -15.93
C GLY A 16 -16.47 -3.19 -15.82
N ASN A 17 -16.40 -1.85 -15.78
CA ASN A 17 -15.16 -1.13 -15.48
C ASN A 17 -15.05 -0.89 -13.98
N ARG A 18 -13.87 -1.13 -13.41
CA ARG A 18 -13.52 -0.76 -12.03
C ARG A 18 -12.37 0.21 -12.05
N THR A 19 -12.49 1.29 -11.27
CA THR A 19 -11.47 2.32 -11.12
C THR A 19 -11.11 2.50 -9.66
N ALA A 20 -9.83 2.70 -9.39
CA ALA A 20 -9.26 2.99 -8.09
C ALA A 20 -8.45 4.29 -8.17
N PHE A 21 -8.75 5.24 -7.30
CA PHE A 21 -8.04 6.50 -7.17
C PHE A 21 -7.54 6.64 -5.73
N TYR A 22 -6.25 6.91 -5.57
CA TYR A 22 -5.62 7.16 -4.27
C TYR A 22 -4.75 8.41 -4.34
N ARG A 23 -4.89 9.31 -3.35
CA ARG A 23 -4.12 10.55 -3.23
C ARG A 23 -3.42 10.61 -1.88
N LEU A 24 -2.09 10.61 -1.94
CA LEU A 24 -1.17 10.69 -0.80
C LEU A 24 -0.73 12.15 -0.63
N ILE A 25 -1.51 12.93 0.14
CA ILE A 25 -1.39 14.41 0.13
C ILE A 25 0.02 14.87 0.48
N ASP A 26 0.58 14.29 1.54
CA ASP A 26 1.89 14.66 2.10
C ASP A 26 3.03 14.37 1.11
N ASP A 27 2.96 13.25 0.40
CA ASP A 27 4.00 12.82 -0.55
C ASP A 27 3.80 13.39 -1.97
N LYS A 28 2.73 14.15 -2.21
CA LYS A 28 2.36 14.69 -3.53
C LYS A 28 2.21 13.62 -4.63
N VAL A 29 1.85 12.40 -4.23
CA VAL A 29 1.62 11.27 -5.15
C VAL A 29 0.14 11.02 -5.38
N THR A 30 -0.18 10.59 -6.61
CA THR A 30 -1.51 10.10 -7.00
C THR A 30 -1.35 8.76 -7.70
N ILE A 31 -2.11 7.76 -7.26
CA ILE A 31 -2.18 6.44 -7.87
C ILE A 31 -3.55 6.31 -8.53
N ILE A 32 -3.56 5.98 -9.82
CA ILE A 32 -4.78 5.74 -10.60
C ILE A 32 -4.64 4.37 -11.24
N ALA A 33 -5.62 3.49 -11.00
CA ALA A 33 -5.68 2.18 -11.62
C ALA A 33 -7.10 1.94 -12.12
N PHE A 34 -7.23 1.31 -13.28
CA PHE A 34 -8.53 0.92 -13.82
C PHE A 34 -8.45 -0.44 -14.49
N SER A 35 -9.58 -1.12 -14.56
CA SER A 35 -9.75 -2.39 -15.27
C SER A 35 -11.10 -2.39 -15.97
N ASN A 36 -11.20 -3.10 -17.10
CA ASN A 36 -12.39 -3.17 -17.95
C ASN A 36 -13.10 -4.53 -17.91
N ASN A 37 -12.69 -5.42 -17.00
CA ASN A 37 -13.18 -6.79 -16.90
C ASN A 37 -13.59 -7.16 -15.46
N ASP A 38 -14.27 -6.23 -14.78
CA ASP A 38 -14.74 -6.34 -13.39
C ASP A 38 -13.66 -6.79 -12.38
N TYR A 39 -12.39 -6.57 -12.69
CA TYR A 39 -11.26 -7.09 -11.93
C TYR A 39 -11.09 -6.35 -10.60
N THR A 40 -11.67 -6.91 -9.53
CA THR A 40 -11.70 -6.33 -8.18
C THR A 40 -10.32 -6.08 -7.59
N ARG A 41 -9.31 -6.85 -8.01
CA ARG A 41 -7.92 -6.71 -7.55
C ARG A 41 -7.29 -5.37 -7.94
N VAL A 42 -7.89 -4.57 -8.82
CA VAL A 42 -7.47 -3.17 -9.07
C VAL A 42 -7.39 -2.34 -7.77
N TYR A 43 -8.23 -2.64 -6.78
CA TYR A 43 -8.21 -1.94 -5.48
C TYR A 43 -6.99 -2.31 -4.62
N SER A 44 -6.25 -3.35 -4.97
CA SER A 44 -5.03 -3.74 -4.26
C SER A 44 -3.88 -2.77 -4.52
N CYS A 45 -3.98 -1.93 -5.57
CA CYS A 45 -3.02 -0.88 -5.87
C CYS A 45 -2.82 0.11 -4.72
N LYS A 46 -3.73 0.20 -3.75
CA LYS A 46 -3.54 0.99 -2.53
C LYS A 46 -2.25 0.62 -1.78
N LYS A 47 -1.83 -0.65 -1.82
CA LYS A 47 -0.60 -1.12 -1.16
C LYS A 47 0.67 -0.48 -1.72
N MET A 48 0.64 0.02 -2.96
CA MET A 48 1.77 0.77 -3.53
C MET A 48 2.03 2.08 -2.80
N ALA A 49 1.08 2.59 -2.01
CA ALA A 49 1.31 3.74 -1.15
C ALA A 49 2.48 3.54 -0.20
N ASP A 50 2.72 2.29 0.24
CA ASP A 50 3.80 1.96 1.18
C ASP A 50 5.21 2.16 0.59
N ILE A 51 5.32 2.32 -0.73
CA ILE A 51 6.56 2.71 -1.41
C ILE A 51 6.93 4.17 -1.09
N PHE A 52 5.93 5.03 -0.92
CA PHE A 52 6.12 6.47 -0.72
C PHE A 52 6.16 6.87 0.76
N GLY A 53 5.51 6.08 1.62
CA GLY A 53 5.59 6.26 3.05
C GLY A 53 4.86 5.13 3.77
N ASN A 54 5.10 4.97 5.06
CA ASN A 54 4.34 3.99 5.83
C ASN A 54 2.87 4.43 5.99
N TYR A 55 1.97 3.82 5.21
CA TYR A 55 0.53 4.10 5.19
C TYR A 55 -0.29 2.92 5.73
N PHE A 56 0.14 1.69 5.46
CA PHE A 56 -0.61 0.47 5.81
C PHE A 56 0.21 -0.55 6.60
N LYS A 57 1.51 -0.34 6.86
CA LYS A 57 2.28 -1.26 7.72
C LYS A 57 2.05 -0.95 9.19
N ASN A 58 1.82 -1.99 9.97
CA ASN A 58 1.77 -1.88 11.42
C ASN A 58 3.20 -1.72 11.97
N PRO A 59 3.49 -0.76 12.86
CA PRO A 59 4.83 -0.58 13.43
C PRO A 59 5.34 -1.82 14.19
N GLU A 60 4.44 -2.68 14.68
CA GLU A 60 4.77 -3.95 15.34
C GLU A 60 5.24 -5.03 14.35
N GLU A 61 4.68 -5.07 13.13
CA GLU A 61 5.09 -6.00 12.06
C GLU A 61 6.44 -5.61 11.44
N GLU A 62 6.76 -4.32 11.44
CA GLU A 62 8.06 -3.82 10.97
C GLU A 62 9.20 -4.25 11.93
N LYS A 63 8.95 -4.20 13.24
CA LYS A 63 9.88 -4.71 14.27
C LYS A 63 10.11 -6.21 14.17
N ALA A 64 9.06 -6.99 13.92
CA ALA A 64 9.14 -8.43 13.77
C ALA A 64 9.88 -8.85 12.48
N SER A 65 9.62 -8.16 11.36
CA SER A 65 10.31 -8.44 10.08
C SER A 65 11.77 -7.98 10.06
N GLU A 66 12.14 -6.93 10.79
CA GLU A 66 13.55 -6.54 11.00
C GLU A 66 14.31 -7.55 11.87
N THR A 67 13.67 -8.10 12.91
CA THR A 67 14.27 -9.15 13.75
C THR A 67 14.43 -10.47 13.01
N GLU A 68 13.46 -10.89 12.19
CA GLU A 68 13.60 -12.10 11.36
C GLU A 68 14.69 -11.97 10.28
N ASN A 69 14.83 -10.80 9.65
CA ASN A 69 15.87 -10.59 8.63
C ASN A 69 17.29 -10.52 9.23
N THR A 70 17.45 -9.97 10.43
CA THR A 70 18.75 -9.96 11.13
C THR A 70 19.16 -11.34 11.62
N VAL A 71 18.21 -12.17 12.07
CA VAL A 71 18.47 -13.56 12.48
C VAL A 71 18.85 -14.44 11.28
N LYS A 72 18.21 -14.27 10.12
CA LYS A 72 18.59 -14.98 8.88
C LYS A 72 19.93 -14.54 8.32
N ALA A 73 20.26 -13.24 8.41
CA ALA A 73 21.57 -12.75 7.99
C ALA A 73 22.72 -13.20 8.90
N ALA A 74 22.43 -13.53 10.17
CA ALA A 74 23.40 -13.98 11.17
C ALA A 74 23.64 -15.49 11.22
N SER A 75 22.88 -16.30 10.48
CA SER A 75 23.11 -17.74 10.33
C SER A 75 23.60 -18.04 8.92
N PRO A 76 24.92 -18.12 8.66
CA PRO A 76 25.43 -18.67 7.41
C PRO A 76 24.98 -20.13 7.32
N GLU A 77 24.47 -20.54 6.15
CA GLU A 77 24.09 -21.92 5.84
C GLU A 77 25.10 -22.95 6.37
N GLN A 78 24.59 -23.95 7.10
CA GLN A 78 25.22 -25.26 7.20
C GLN A 78 24.60 -26.21 6.17
#